data_AF-A0A4R4QY69-F1
#
_entry.id   AF-A0A4R4QY69-F1
#
_cell.length_a   1.000
_cell.length_b   1.000
_cell.length_c   1.000
_cell.angle_alpha   90.00
_cell.angle_beta   90.00
_cell.angle_gamma   90.00
#
_symmetry.space_group_name_H-M   'P 1'
#
loop_
_entity.id
_entity.type
_entity.pdbx_description
1 polymer ?
#
loop_
_entity_poly.entity_id
_entity_poly.type
_entity_poly.pdbx_seq_one_letter_code
_entity_poly.pdbx_strand_id
1 'polypeptide(L)'
;TPAALAARYRTRMSGRRMLVLLDNASTVEQVRPLLPGSPGCLVLVTSRDGLAELVVRHGARRLELGPLSAEAGFELLRGLIGDRVDADPDSAYDLVRRCGGRPLALRVAAERMTAQRTATIAVTTVARVAAPARVASVFTPDHAWPRVQPVSPAASAGPPPMRSRERPAR
;
A
#
# COMPACT_ATOMS: atom_id res chain seq x y z
N THR A 1 31.42 -13.73 4.35
CA THR A 1 31.20 -12.55 3.47
C THR A 1 29.74 -12.52 3.01
N PRO A 2 29.21 -11.36 2.59
CA PRO A 2 27.87 -11.25 2.03
C PRO A 2 27.62 -12.23 0.87
N ALA A 3 28.62 -12.42 0.00
CA ALA A 3 28.54 -13.37 -1.11
C ALA A 3 28.36 -14.84 -0.64
N ALA A 4 29.09 -15.26 0.40
CA ALA A 4 28.97 -16.60 0.96
C ALA A 4 27.59 -16.84 1.62
N LEU A 5 27.04 -15.82 2.29
CA LEU A 5 25.70 -15.87 2.85
C LEU A 5 24.63 -15.99 1.76
N ALA A 6 24.75 -15.21 0.68
CA ALA A 6 23.86 -15.28 -0.47
C ALA A 6 23.93 -16.65 -1.18
N ALA A 7 25.12 -17.22 -1.33
CA ALA A 7 25.28 -18.57 -1.88
C ALA A 7 24.58 -19.62 -1.01
N ARG A 8 24.82 -19.60 0.32
CA ARG A 8 24.17 -20.51 1.27
C ARG A 8 22.64 -20.35 1.29
N TYR A 9 22.15 -19.12 1.16
CA TYR A 9 20.73 -18.84 0.99
C TYR A 9 20.20 -19.52 -0.28
N ARG A 10 20.79 -19.29 -1.46
CA ARG A 10 20.32 -19.90 -2.72
C ARG A 10 20.34 -21.43 -2.68
N THR A 11 21.37 -22.04 -2.09
CA THR A 11 21.41 -23.50 -1.86
C THR A 11 20.22 -23.98 -1.03
N ARG A 12 19.84 -23.24 0.02
CA ARG A 12 18.67 -23.56 0.84
C ARG A 12 17.33 -23.32 0.15
N MET A 13 17.28 -22.42 -0.83
CA MET A 13 16.06 -22.16 -1.62
C MET A 13 15.86 -23.18 -2.74
N SER A 14 16.93 -23.86 -3.17
CA SER A 14 16.91 -24.81 -4.28
C SER A 14 15.86 -25.90 -4.07
N GLY A 15 15.02 -26.12 -5.08
CA GLY A 15 13.97 -27.14 -5.07
C GLY A 15 12.78 -26.85 -4.16
N ARG A 16 12.71 -25.66 -3.54
CA ARG A 16 11.62 -25.27 -2.65
C ARG A 16 10.64 -24.32 -3.32
N ARG A 17 9.38 -24.40 -2.89
CA ARG A 17 8.33 -23.45 -3.24
C ARG A 17 8.20 -22.41 -2.14
N MET A 18 8.61 -21.17 -2.41
CA MET A 18 8.68 -20.12 -1.39
C MET A 18 8.29 -18.75 -1.96
N LEU A 19 7.63 -17.94 -1.12
CA LEU A 19 7.48 -16.51 -1.33
C LEU A 19 8.54 -15.78 -0.50
N VAL A 20 9.32 -14.93 -1.15
CA VAL A 20 10.38 -14.12 -0.53
C VAL A 20 9.97 -12.67 -0.61
N LEU A 21 9.85 -11.99 0.53
CA LEU A 21 9.61 -10.56 0.59
C LEU A 21 10.92 -9.83 0.92
N LEU A 22 11.37 -8.97 0.03
CA LEU A 22 12.47 -8.05 0.25
C LEU A 22 11.89 -6.66 0.47
N ASP A 23 11.77 -6.27 1.74
CA ASP A 23 11.15 -5.00 2.10
C ASP A 23 12.16 -3.85 2.05
N ASN A 24 11.73 -2.73 1.47
CA ASN A 24 12.44 -1.46 1.45
C ASN A 24 13.86 -1.54 0.87
N ALA A 25 14.03 -2.27 -0.24
CA ALA A 25 15.30 -2.30 -0.96
C ALA A 25 15.60 -0.93 -1.56
N SER A 26 16.81 -0.40 -1.34
CA SER A 26 17.23 0.89 -1.88
C SER A 26 18.08 0.75 -3.15
N THR A 27 18.72 -0.41 -3.35
CA THR A 27 19.54 -0.66 -4.54
C THR A 27 19.36 -2.07 -5.10
N VAL A 28 19.72 -2.27 -6.36
CA VAL A 28 19.58 -3.56 -7.05
C VAL A 28 20.63 -4.56 -6.57
N GLU A 29 21.78 -4.09 -6.11
CA GLU A 29 22.87 -4.89 -5.54
C GLU A 29 22.46 -5.57 -4.24
N GLN A 30 21.51 -5.00 -3.49
CA GLN A 30 20.91 -5.64 -2.31
C GLN A 30 20.01 -6.82 -2.71
N VAL A 31 19.32 -6.70 -3.84
CA VAL A 31 18.30 -7.65 -4.30
C VAL A 31 18.92 -8.81 -5.07
N ARG A 32 19.79 -8.51 -6.04
CA ARG A 32 20.32 -9.49 -7.02
C ARG A 32 20.92 -10.75 -6.38
N PRO A 33 21.71 -10.68 -5.28
CA PRO A 33 22.26 -11.88 -4.65
C PRO A 33 21.19 -12.79 -4.01
N LEU A 34 20.03 -12.24 -3.67
CA LEU A 34 18.91 -12.93 -3.03
C LEU A 34 17.87 -13.45 -4.03
N LEU A 35 18.06 -13.22 -5.33
CA LEU A 35 17.19 -13.82 -6.34
C LEU A 35 17.45 -15.34 -6.43
N PRO A 36 16.42 -16.18 -6.23
CA PRO A 36 16.56 -17.62 -6.38
C PRO A 36 16.73 -17.98 -7.85
N GLY A 37 17.63 -18.91 -8.14
CA GLY A 37 17.88 -19.41 -9.50
C GLY A 37 17.04 -20.62 -9.90
N SER A 38 16.21 -21.14 -8.99
CA SER A 38 15.37 -22.32 -9.23
C SER A 38 13.89 -21.93 -9.42
N PRO A 39 13.17 -22.65 -10.28
CA PRO A 39 11.72 -22.49 -10.41
C PRO A 39 11.00 -22.78 -9.08
N GLY A 40 9.80 -22.22 -8.92
CA GLY A 40 8.95 -22.44 -7.74
C GLY A 40 9.06 -21.36 -6.66
N CYS A 41 10.02 -20.44 -6.76
CA CYS A 41 10.13 -19.29 -5.85
C CYS A 41 9.55 -18.01 -6.48
N LEU A 42 8.87 -17.20 -5.67
CA LEU A 42 8.37 -15.87 -6.04
C LEU A 42 9.08 -14.83 -5.17
N VAL A 43 9.60 -13.75 -5.75
CA VAL A 43 10.20 -12.65 -4.99
C VAL A 43 9.35 -11.40 -5.15
N LEU A 44 8.87 -10.85 -4.04
CA LEU A 44 8.23 -9.54 -3.97
C LEU A 44 9.23 -8.56 -3.35
N VAL A 45 9.55 -7.50 -4.07
CA VAL A 45 10.42 -6.43 -3.60
C VAL A 45 9.55 -5.20 -3.36
N THR A 46 9.59 -4.64 -2.17
CA THR A 46 9.09 -3.27 -1.95
C THR A 46 10.27 -2.32 -1.97
N SER A 47 10.07 -1.16 -2.59
CA SER A 47 11.09 -0.14 -2.69
C SER A 47 10.46 1.25 -2.70
N ARG A 48 11.28 2.24 -2.44
CA ARG A 48 11.01 3.66 -2.67
C ARG A 48 11.71 4.18 -3.92
N ASP A 49 12.64 3.38 -4.44
CA ASP A 49 13.46 3.64 -5.60
C ASP A 49 12.94 2.84 -6.78
N GLY A 50 13.22 3.31 -8.00
CA GLY A 50 12.63 2.71 -9.19
C GLY A 50 13.13 1.30 -9.51
N LEU A 51 14.33 0.94 -9.02
CA LEU A 51 15.03 -0.33 -9.25
C LEU A 51 14.91 -0.87 -10.69
N ALA A 52 15.04 0.03 -11.68
CA ALA A 52 14.71 -0.24 -13.08
C ALA A 52 15.48 -1.44 -13.67
N GLU A 53 16.70 -1.68 -13.21
CA GLU A 53 17.50 -2.84 -13.66
C GLU A 53 16.85 -4.18 -13.30
N LEU A 54 16.02 -4.28 -12.25
CA LEU A 54 15.24 -5.49 -11.98
C LEU A 54 14.22 -5.77 -13.08
N VAL A 55 13.64 -4.72 -13.67
CA VAL A 55 12.73 -4.88 -14.82
C VAL A 55 13.52 -5.29 -16.05
N VAL A 56 14.59 -4.56 -16.36
CA VAL A 56 15.39 -4.74 -17.59
C VAL A 56 16.13 -6.08 -17.64
N ARG A 57 16.80 -6.47 -16.54
CA ARG A 57 17.67 -7.66 -16.51
C ARG A 57 17.00 -8.90 -15.93
N HIS A 58 15.96 -8.72 -15.13
CA HIS A 58 15.33 -9.80 -14.39
C HIS A 58 13.82 -9.93 -14.70
N GLY A 59 13.28 -9.16 -15.65
CA GLY A 59 11.87 -9.29 -16.07
C GLY A 59 10.87 -8.99 -14.96
N ALA A 60 11.28 -8.23 -13.93
CA ALA A 60 10.39 -7.88 -12.83
C ALA A 60 9.19 -7.06 -13.32
N ARG A 61 7.99 -7.36 -12.80
CA ARG A 61 6.79 -6.56 -13.03
C ARG A 61 6.65 -5.51 -11.94
N ARG A 62 6.62 -4.24 -12.35
CA ARG A 62 6.46 -3.10 -11.45
C ARG A 62 4.98 -2.75 -11.24
N LEU A 63 4.62 -2.54 -9.98
CA LEU A 63 3.36 -1.97 -9.52
C LEU A 63 3.67 -0.70 -8.74
N GLU A 64 3.22 0.44 -9.26
CA GLU A 64 3.38 1.72 -8.59
C GLU A 64 2.23 1.95 -7.61
N LEU A 65 2.56 2.28 -6.36
CA LEU A 65 1.59 2.67 -5.34
C LEU A 65 1.56 4.19 -5.26
N GLY A 66 0.54 4.76 -5.92
CA GLY A 66 0.21 6.17 -5.86
C GLY A 66 -0.40 6.58 -4.50
N PRO A 67 -0.62 7.90 -4.31
CA PRO A 67 -1.43 8.38 -3.20
C PRO A 67 -2.87 7.84 -3.29
N LEU A 68 -3.60 7.86 -2.17
CA LEU A 68 -5.03 7.61 -2.16
C LEU A 68 -5.77 8.68 -2.95
N SER A 69 -6.91 8.29 -3.54
CA SER A 69 -7.88 9.28 -4.04
C SER A 69 -8.44 10.11 -2.88
N ALA A 70 -9.14 11.20 -3.21
CA ALA A 70 -9.79 12.04 -2.21
C ALA A 70 -10.79 11.22 -1.37
N GLU A 71 -11.58 10.37 -2.02
CA GLU A 71 -12.60 9.51 -1.41
C GLU A 71 -11.95 8.44 -0.52
N ALA A 72 -10.93 7.74 -1.01
CA ALA A 72 -10.23 6.74 -0.22
C ALA A 72 -9.48 7.36 0.98
N GLY A 73 -8.96 8.58 0.83
CA GLY A 73 -8.38 9.35 1.93
C GLY A 73 -9.41 9.80 2.95
N PHE A 74 -10.59 10.22 2.50
CA PHE A 74 -11.73 10.57 3.35
C PHE A 74 -12.20 9.37 4.17
N GLU A 75 -12.40 8.21 3.53
CA GLU A 75 -12.79 6.97 4.21
C GLU A 75 -11.71 6.50 5.21
N LEU A 76 -10.43 6.67 4.88
CA LEU A 76 -9.36 6.41 5.84
C LEU A 76 -9.48 7.31 7.07
N LEU A 77 -9.72 8.62 6.90
CA LEU A 77 -9.94 9.52 8.03
C LEU A 77 -11.18 9.14 8.82
N ARG A 78 -12.28 8.83 8.15
CA ARG A 78 -13.53 8.41 8.78
C ARG A 78 -13.32 7.17 9.66
N GLY A 79 -12.55 6.20 9.18
CA GLY A 79 -12.18 5.01 9.97
C GLY A 79 -11.27 5.30 11.17
N LEU A 80 -10.54 6.43 11.18
CA LEU A 80 -9.61 6.80 12.25
C LEU A 80 -10.23 7.71 13.33
N ILE A 81 -11.10 8.64 12.93
CA ILE A 81 -11.65 9.70 13.82
C ILE A 81 -13.18 9.81 13.79
N GLY A 82 -13.87 8.92 13.06
CA GLY A 82 -15.32 8.72 13.13
C GLY A 82 -16.15 9.95 12.83
N ASP A 83 -17.17 10.18 13.66
CA ASP A 83 -18.19 11.22 13.54
C ASP A 83 -17.64 12.63 13.31
N ARG A 84 -16.38 12.89 13.72
CA ARG A 84 -15.72 14.17 13.48
C ARG A 84 -15.56 14.49 12.00
N VAL A 85 -15.38 13.47 11.16
CA VAL A 85 -15.28 13.61 9.69
C VAL A 85 -16.65 13.87 9.12
N ASP A 86 -17.67 13.17 9.60
CA ASP A 86 -19.05 13.32 9.13
C ASP A 86 -19.66 14.67 9.55
N ALA A 87 -19.20 15.24 10.66
CA ALA A 87 -19.62 16.55 11.14
C ALA A 87 -19.01 17.74 10.36
N ASP A 88 -17.86 17.54 9.70
CA ASP A 88 -17.17 18.57 8.90
C ASP A 88 -16.48 17.95 7.66
N PRO A 89 -17.27 17.52 6.65
CA PRO A 89 -16.74 16.80 5.50
C PRO A 89 -15.81 17.65 4.62
N ASP A 90 -16.11 18.94 4.46
CA ASP A 90 -15.32 19.86 3.64
C ASP A 90 -13.90 20.00 4.19
N SER A 91 -13.76 20.22 5.50
CA SER A 91 -12.43 20.27 6.13
C SER A 91 -11.70 18.93 6.05
N ALA A 92 -12.42 17.80 6.08
CA ALA A 92 -11.82 16.48 5.95
C ALA A 92 -11.25 16.26 4.55
N TYR A 93 -11.99 16.60 3.48
CA TYR A 93 -11.46 16.58 2.12
C TYR A 93 -10.27 17.52 1.95
N ASP A 94 -10.35 18.71 2.54
CA ASP A 94 -9.27 19.68 2.44
C ASP A 94 -8.01 19.21 3.18
N LEU A 95 -8.16 18.52 4.32
CA LEU A 95 -7.07 17.82 5.00
C LEU A 95 -6.48 16.71 4.13
N VAL A 96 -7.30 15.91 3.43
CA VAL A 96 -6.82 14.88 2.49
C VAL A 96 -5.97 15.48 1.38
N ARG A 97 -6.43 16.59 0.82
CA ARG A 97 -5.70 17.35 -0.20
C ARG A 97 -4.38 17.89 0.34
N ARG A 98 -4.37 18.50 1.53
CA ARG A 98 -3.13 19.00 2.19
C ARG A 98 -2.15 17.87 2.51
N CYS A 99 -2.64 16.68 2.84
CA CYS A 99 -1.82 15.47 3.02
C CYS A 99 -1.34 14.85 1.70
N GLY A 100 -1.82 15.33 0.54
CA GLY A 100 -1.53 14.78 -0.77
C GLY A 100 -1.99 13.33 -0.94
N GLY A 101 -3.08 12.93 -0.26
CA GLY A 101 -3.59 11.56 -0.26
C GLY A 101 -2.65 10.51 0.35
N ARG A 102 -1.61 10.91 1.11
CA ARG A 102 -0.61 9.97 1.63
C ARG A 102 -1.13 9.29 2.91
N PRO A 103 -1.29 7.95 2.96
CA PRO A 103 -1.88 7.26 4.12
C PRO A 103 -1.17 7.57 5.45
N LEU A 104 0.17 7.65 5.45
CA LEU A 104 0.92 7.95 6.67
C LEU A 104 0.69 9.39 7.17
N ALA A 105 0.58 10.36 6.26
CA ALA A 105 0.31 11.75 6.63
C ALA A 105 -1.08 11.90 7.24
N LEU A 106 -2.08 11.22 6.66
CA LEU A 106 -3.44 11.17 7.19
C LEU A 106 -3.50 10.56 8.59
N ARG A 107 -2.79 9.45 8.83
CA ARG A 107 -2.72 8.82 10.16
C ARG A 107 -2.07 9.73 11.20
N VAL A 108 -0.98 10.41 10.85
CA VAL A 108 -0.34 11.38 11.76
C VAL A 108 -1.29 12.56 12.08
N ALA A 109 -2.06 13.03 11.11
CA ALA A 109 -3.06 14.08 11.34
C ALA A 109 -4.17 13.60 12.29
N ALA A 110 -4.71 12.40 12.06
CA ALA A 110 -5.72 11.79 12.90
C ALA A 110 -5.22 11.60 14.35
N GLU A 111 -4.00 11.09 14.55
CA GLU A 111 -3.40 10.94 15.88
C GLU A 111 -3.24 12.28 16.63
N ARG A 112 -2.96 13.36 15.91
CA ARG A 112 -2.91 14.70 16.53
C ARG A 112 -4.28 15.14 17.04
N MET A 113 -5.33 14.85 16.28
CA MET A 113 -6.70 15.20 16.66
C MET A 113 -7.24 14.33 17.81
N THR A 114 -6.86 13.06 17.88
CA THR A 114 -7.23 12.18 19.00
C THR A 114 -6.49 12.59 20.28
N ALA A 115 -5.21 12.96 20.17
CA ALA A 115 -4.41 13.46 21.30
C ALA A 115 -4.85 14.84 21.79
N GLN A 116 -5.30 15.72 20.90
CA GLN A 116 -5.76 17.08 21.21
C GLN A 116 -7.25 17.23 20.91
N ARG A 117 -8.11 16.86 21.86
CA ARG A 117 -9.57 16.80 21.64
C ARG A 117 -10.20 18.10 21.15
N THR A 118 -9.61 19.26 21.47
CA THR A 118 -10.03 20.59 21.04
C THR A 118 -9.56 20.98 19.63
N ALA A 119 -8.59 20.27 19.05
CA ALA A 119 -8.11 20.56 17.71
C ALA A 119 -9.18 20.21 16.69
N THR A 120 -9.57 21.15 15.82
CA THR A 120 -10.52 20.91 14.72
C THR A 120 -9.79 20.41 13.47
N ILE A 121 -10.53 19.81 12.52
CA ILE A 121 -9.95 19.34 11.26
C ILE A 121 -9.33 20.52 10.49
N ALA A 122 -10.03 21.65 10.45
CA ALA A 122 -9.60 22.86 9.74
C ALA A 122 -8.21 23.35 10.19
N VAL A 123 -7.94 23.38 11.51
CA VAL A 123 -6.68 23.92 12.07
C VAL A 123 -5.57 22.87 12.20
N THR A 124 -5.86 21.60 11.94
CA THR A 124 -4.88 20.53 12.07
C THR A 124 -3.81 20.66 11.00
N THR A 125 -2.59 21.00 11.44
CA THR A 125 -1.40 21.05 10.59
C THR A 125 -0.76 19.68 10.48
N VAL A 126 -0.28 19.36 9.28
CA VAL A 126 0.42 18.11 9.00
C VAL A 126 1.80 18.47 8.50
N ALA A 127 2.85 17.92 9.14
CA ALA A 127 4.19 18.08 8.62
C ALA A 127 4.23 17.41 7.24
N ARG A 128 4.79 18.08 6.23
CA ARG A 128 4.90 17.52 4.89
C ARG A 128 5.78 16.28 4.95
N VAL A 129 5.15 15.10 5.00
CA VAL A 129 5.88 13.85 4.87
C VAL A 129 6.22 13.75 3.39
N ALA A 130 7.46 14.05 3.02
CA ALA A 130 7.98 13.67 1.73
C ALA A 130 8.30 12.17 1.80
N ALA A 131 7.63 11.36 1.00
CA ALA A 131 8.22 10.08 0.62
C ALA A 131 7.82 9.77 -0.82
N PRO A 132 8.77 9.24 -1.61
CA PRO A 132 8.51 8.83 -2.99
C PRO A 132 7.41 7.76 -3.03
N ALA A 133 6.82 7.59 -4.21
CA ALA A 133 5.90 6.50 -4.49
C ALA A 133 6.54 5.17 -4.09
N ARG A 134 5.77 4.28 -3.46
CA ARG A 134 6.25 2.94 -3.17
C ARG A 134 6.12 2.11 -4.43
N VAL A 135 7.18 1.42 -4.79
CA VAL A 135 7.22 0.47 -5.90
C VAL A 135 7.16 -0.92 -5.31
N ALA A 136 6.19 -1.72 -5.75
CA ALA A 136 6.19 -3.16 -5.54
C ALA A 136 6.64 -3.81 -6.84
N SER A 137 7.77 -4.51 -6.84
CA SER A 137 8.29 -5.25 -7.98
C SER A 137 8.16 -6.74 -7.72
N VAL A 138 7.49 -7.45 -8.62
CA VAL A 138 7.31 -8.91 -8.55
C VAL A 138 8.25 -9.57 -9.52
N PHE A 139 9.07 -10.49 -9.03
CA PHE A 139 9.94 -11.33 -9.83
C PHE A 139 9.48 -12.79 -9.78
N THR A 140 9.22 -13.34 -10.96
CA THR A 140 8.95 -14.76 -11.17
C THR A 140 10.07 -15.32 -12.05
N PRO A 141 10.87 -16.29 -11.57
CA PRO A 141 11.90 -16.94 -12.39
C PRO A 141 11.32 -17.67 -13.62
N ASP A 142 10.02 -17.96 -13.60
CA ASP A 142 9.30 -18.55 -14.73
C ASP A 142 7.84 -18.07 -14.73
N HIS A 143 7.20 -17.93 -15.90
CA HIS A 143 5.89 -17.27 -16.08
C HIS A 143 4.67 -18.03 -15.46
N ALA A 144 4.92 -19.06 -14.67
CA ALA A 144 3.93 -20.05 -14.21
C ALA A 144 3.34 -19.78 -12.81
N TRP A 145 3.24 -18.52 -12.37
CA TRP A 145 2.35 -18.16 -11.27
C TRP A 145 1.11 -17.46 -11.85
N PRO A 146 -0.12 -17.75 -11.37
CA PRO A 146 -1.31 -17.05 -11.84
C PRO A 146 -1.07 -15.54 -11.77
N ARG A 147 -1.45 -14.83 -12.84
CA ARG A 147 -1.38 -13.37 -12.89
C ARG A 147 -1.91 -12.82 -11.56
N VAL A 148 -1.03 -12.23 -10.76
CA VAL A 148 -1.47 -11.42 -9.62
C VAL A 148 -2.21 -10.25 -10.25
N GLN A 149 -3.54 -10.36 -10.32
CA GLN A 149 -4.38 -9.23 -10.65
C GLN A 149 -4.31 -8.28 -9.46
N PRO A 150 -4.09 -6.97 -9.68
CA PRO A 150 -4.26 -6.02 -8.60
C PRO A 150 -5.67 -6.21 -8.05
N VAL A 151 -5.76 -6.50 -6.75
CA VAL A 151 -7.03 -6.46 -6.04
C VAL A 151 -7.47 -5.01 -6.14
N SER A 152 -8.46 -4.74 -7.00
CA SER A 152 -9.11 -3.43 -6.99
C SER A 152 -9.65 -3.24 -5.57
N PRO A 153 -9.40 -2.11 -4.90
CA PRO A 153 -10.12 -1.81 -3.68
C PRO A 153 -11.59 -1.90 -4.08
N ALA A 154 -12.31 -2.85 -3.51
CA ALA A 154 -13.69 -3.11 -3.85
C ALA A 154 -14.41 -1.76 -3.91
N ALA A 155 -15.01 -1.44 -5.06
CA ALA A 155 -16.05 -0.43 -5.09
C ALA A 155 -17.02 -0.85 -3.98
N SER A 156 -17.12 -0.01 -2.95
CA SER A 156 -18.04 -0.20 -1.85
C SER A 156 -19.40 -0.48 -2.46
N ALA A 157 -19.88 -1.71 -2.31
CA ALA A 157 -21.26 -2.04 -2.65
C ALA A 157 -22.12 -1.07 -1.85
N GLY A 158 -22.84 -0.20 -2.55
CA GLY A 158 -23.77 0.74 -1.94
C GLY A 158 -24.76 -0.01 -1.04
N PRO A 159 -25.32 0.66 -0.02
CA PRO A 159 -26.24 0.02 0.90
C PRO A 159 -27.43 -0.59 0.14
N PRO A 160 -27.93 -1.77 0.57
CA PRO A 160 -29.08 -2.39 -0.09
C PRO A 160 -30.31 -1.45 0.01
N PRO A 161 -31.17 -1.40 -1.02
CA PRO A 161 -32.33 -0.53 -1.00
C PRO A 161 -33.25 -0.87 0.17
N MET A 162 -33.67 0.16 0.93
CA MET A 162 -34.67 0.03 1.99
C MET A 162 -35.95 -0.58 1.41
N ARG A 163 -36.32 -1.77 1.90
CA ARG A 163 -37.64 -2.34 1.65
C ARG A 163 -38.69 -1.41 2.26
N SER A 164 -39.54 -0.84 1.41
CA SER A 164 -40.76 -0.15 1.83
C SER A 164 -41.59 -1.12 2.68
N ARG A 165 -41.75 -0.81 3.97
CA ARG A 165 -42.77 -1.46 4.80
C ARG A 165 -44.12 -0.94 4.32
N GLU A 166 -44.86 -1.78 3.61
CA GLU A 166 -46.29 -1.59 3.41
C GLU A 166 -46.96 -1.48 4.80
N ARG A 167 -47.67 -0.38 5.02
CA ARG A 167 -48.59 -0.24 6.15
C ARG A 167 -49.76 -1.21 5.94
N PRO A 168 -50.13 -2.04 6.92
CA PRO A 168 -51.42 -2.71 6.85
C PRO A 168 -52.52 -1.67 7.07
N ALA A 169 -53.49 -1.64 6.16
CA ALA A 169 -54.72 -0.89 6.33
C ALA A 169 -55.56 -1.51 7.45
N ARG A 170 -55.98 -0.67 8.41
CA ARG A 170 -57.20 -0.83 9.19
C ARG A 170 -57.79 0.55 9.45
#